data_AF-A0A934H3X1-F1
#
_entry.id   AF-A0A934H3X1-F1
#
_cell.length_a   1.000
_cell.length_b   1.000
_cell.length_c   1.000
_cell.angle_alpha   90.00
_cell.angle_beta   90.00
_cell.angle_gamma   90.00
#
_symmetry.space_group_name_H-M   'P 1'
#
loop_
_entity.id
_entity.type
_entity.pdbx_description
1 polymer ?
#
loop_
_entity_poly.entity_id
_entity_poly.type
_entity_poly.pdbx_seq_one_letter_code
_entity_poly.pdbx_strand_id
1 'polypeptide(L)'
;MQAVPSEFLDIDRKARANKPFFDLNLRPPEERTCDFEDVIIEFDAERAMVEAARCIHCPDPAPCMVACPTNNDIPSAMWLIEQGRFADAANLYHQTSSLPEICGRVCPHEALCQGSCVLNKHHTPVLCGELEVFAVDYKRRHEGHVLPVGTPTGKKVAIIGAGPAGLGCADQLVQSGYDVTIFESKPAPGGLLVYGIPNFKLPKDVWQEKWEEFERAGVKFVPNTYIGKDKTIDGLFEEGFEAVFIGVGSEIDAKMEDTPGTDLAGVFEATDFLIRGNVERDQLPENMKQPLEMGKHVVVIGGGDTASDCLRTALRLGADEVTCLYRRTEREMPGGKKDRQMAKDEGAKYRFLTQPVKFIAGADGKLAAVECLEMKLGEPDAKGRRKPVPVEGSNFSIACDTAILALGYWPDPIIGKTTPNLEVHDWGLITVKDKKTGVTSREGVFSGGDCVTGPDLVVTAMVGGRKAAWAIDAYLRNK
;
A
#
# COMPACT_ATOMS: atom_id res chain seq x y z
N MET A 1 20.05 3.94 -15.71
CA MET A 1 21.02 4.99 -16.08
C MET A 1 20.40 6.32 -15.73
N GLN A 2 21.15 7.21 -15.12
CA GLN A 2 20.68 8.55 -14.79
C GLN A 2 20.52 9.40 -16.07
N ALA A 3 19.39 10.07 -16.22
CA ALA A 3 19.12 11.03 -17.29
C ALA A 3 20.01 12.28 -17.18
N VAL A 4 20.41 12.65 -15.96
CA VAL A 4 21.38 13.71 -15.66
C VAL A 4 22.60 13.07 -15.00
N PRO A 5 23.65 12.71 -15.77
CA PRO A 5 24.78 11.99 -15.20
C PRO A 5 25.58 12.84 -14.22
N SER A 6 25.83 12.29 -13.04
CA SER A 6 26.46 12.97 -11.91
C SER A 6 27.88 13.51 -12.18
N GLU A 7 28.59 12.93 -13.15
CA GLU A 7 29.96 13.27 -13.56
C GLU A 7 30.03 14.58 -14.37
N PHE A 8 28.92 15.02 -14.95
CA PHE A 8 28.83 16.28 -15.69
C PHE A 8 28.29 17.44 -14.85
N LEU A 9 27.96 17.18 -13.59
CA LEU A 9 27.49 18.20 -12.66
C LEU A 9 28.67 18.82 -11.91
N ASP A 10 28.89 20.12 -12.11
CA ASP A 10 29.83 20.90 -11.31
C ASP A 10 29.21 21.27 -9.96
N ILE A 11 29.28 20.32 -9.02
CA ILE A 11 28.66 20.43 -7.70
C ILE A 11 29.66 20.20 -6.57
N ASP A 12 29.57 21.00 -5.52
CA ASP A 12 30.23 20.71 -4.26
C ASP A 12 29.35 19.77 -3.42
N ARG A 13 29.64 18.46 -3.51
CA ARG A 13 28.95 17.41 -2.77
C ARG A 13 29.04 17.62 -1.25
N LYS A 14 30.15 18.16 -0.75
CA LYS A 14 30.34 18.42 0.68
C LYS A 14 29.47 19.60 1.12
N ALA A 15 29.44 20.68 0.34
CA ALA A 15 28.55 21.80 0.64
C ALA A 15 27.08 21.36 0.63
N ARG A 16 26.66 20.55 -0.34
CA ARG A 16 25.28 20.02 -0.41
C ARG A 16 24.91 19.13 0.76
N ALA A 17 25.79 18.22 1.18
CA ALA A 17 25.57 17.38 2.36
C ALA A 17 25.39 18.19 3.66
N ASN A 18 25.97 19.39 3.73
CA ASN A 18 25.89 20.29 4.89
C ASN A 18 24.78 21.34 4.77
N LYS A 19 23.97 21.33 3.70
CA LYS A 19 22.78 22.19 3.61
C LYS A 19 21.82 21.87 4.75
N PRO A 20 21.12 22.88 5.30
CA PRO A 20 20.17 22.68 6.39
C PRO A 20 19.11 21.66 5.97
N PHE A 21 18.83 20.72 6.86
CA PHE A 21 17.63 19.88 6.79
C PHE A 21 16.53 20.59 7.54
N PHE A 22 15.34 20.60 6.96
CA PHE A 22 14.15 20.91 7.74
C PHE A 22 13.22 19.71 7.69
N ASP A 23 12.56 19.46 8.81
CA ASP A 23 11.70 18.28 8.96
C ASP A 23 10.40 18.44 8.17
N LEU A 24 9.57 17.40 8.19
CA LEU A 24 8.23 17.45 7.65
C LEU A 24 7.36 18.43 8.44
N ASN A 25 6.64 19.27 7.71
CA ASN A 25 5.57 20.06 8.29
C ASN A 25 4.35 19.14 8.42
N LEU A 26 3.92 18.88 9.66
CA LEU A 26 2.73 18.09 9.94
C LEU A 26 1.65 19.01 10.49
N ARG A 27 0.39 18.72 10.15
CA ARG A 27 -0.74 19.33 10.84
C ARG A 27 -0.66 19.02 12.35
N PRO A 28 -1.02 19.97 13.24
CA PRO A 28 -1.02 19.74 14.68
C PRO A 28 -1.85 18.51 15.05
N PRO A 29 -1.41 17.66 16.00
CA PRO A 29 -2.15 16.47 16.42
C PRO A 29 -3.62 16.76 16.77
N GLU A 30 -3.88 17.82 17.53
CA GLU A 30 -5.20 18.25 17.97
C GLU A 30 -6.14 18.67 16.83
N GLU A 31 -5.60 19.10 15.68
CA GLU A 31 -6.38 19.43 14.49
C GLU A 31 -6.58 18.18 13.63
N ARG A 32 -5.51 17.45 13.33
CA ARG A 32 -5.53 16.31 12.40
C ARG A 32 -6.26 15.08 12.92
N THR A 33 -6.56 15.01 14.22
CA THR A 33 -7.44 13.98 14.79
C THR A 33 -8.92 14.30 14.64
N CYS A 34 -9.29 15.51 14.18
CA CYS A 34 -10.70 15.90 14.03
C CYS A 34 -11.26 15.68 12.62
N ASP A 35 -10.43 15.24 11.67
CA ASP A 35 -10.81 14.98 10.28
C ASP A 35 -9.90 13.91 9.66
N PHE A 36 -10.15 13.64 8.38
CA PHE A 36 -9.44 12.66 7.57
C PHE A 36 -8.59 13.30 6.46
N GLU A 37 -8.28 14.60 6.56
CA GLU A 37 -7.42 15.27 5.57
C GLU A 37 -5.95 14.83 5.72
N ASP A 38 -5.14 15.05 4.68
CA ASP A 38 -3.72 14.69 4.67
C ASP A 38 -2.99 15.30 5.88
N VAL A 39 -2.18 14.49 6.55
CA VAL A 39 -1.41 14.91 7.73
C VAL A 39 -0.17 15.71 7.35
N ILE A 40 0.42 15.40 6.20
CA ILE A 40 1.67 16.02 5.76
C ILE A 40 1.30 17.28 4.98
N ILE A 41 1.82 18.42 5.44
CA ILE A 41 1.69 19.68 4.72
C ILE A 41 2.70 19.64 3.57
N GLU A 42 2.17 19.70 2.35
CA GLU A 42 2.96 19.67 1.12
C GLU A 42 4.00 20.81 1.09
N PHE A 43 5.13 20.56 0.44
CA PHE A 43 6.14 21.60 0.21
C PHE A 43 5.63 22.66 -0.77
N ASP A 44 5.95 23.92 -0.49
CA ASP A 44 5.95 24.94 -1.52
C ASP A 44 7.18 24.79 -2.44
N ALA A 45 7.21 25.57 -3.52
CA ALA A 45 8.29 25.49 -4.51
C ALA A 45 9.67 25.83 -3.93
N GLU A 46 9.76 26.84 -3.05
CA GLU A 46 11.03 27.24 -2.44
C GLU A 46 11.57 26.13 -1.53
N ARG A 47 10.70 25.58 -0.69
CA ARG A 47 10.98 24.45 0.20
C ARG A 47 11.45 23.23 -0.58
N ALA A 48 10.75 22.87 -1.66
CA ALA A 48 11.10 21.73 -2.49
C ALA A 48 12.47 21.89 -3.16
N MET A 49 12.75 23.07 -3.72
CA MET A 49 14.05 23.38 -4.33
C MET A 49 15.19 23.26 -3.32
N VAL A 50 15.02 23.80 -2.11
CA VAL A 50 16.02 23.75 -1.03
C VAL A 50 16.29 22.33 -0.57
N GLU A 51 15.25 21.51 -0.35
CA GLU A 51 15.41 20.11 0.06
C GLU A 51 16.03 19.24 -1.05
N ALA A 52 15.64 19.45 -2.31
CA ALA A 52 16.22 18.74 -3.45
C ALA A 52 17.71 19.04 -3.63
N ALA A 53 18.14 20.28 -3.35
CA ALA A 53 19.54 20.70 -3.41
C ALA A 53 20.46 20.00 -2.40
N ARG A 54 19.90 19.26 -1.41
CA ARG A 54 20.64 18.44 -0.44
C ARG A 54 21.12 17.12 -1.02
N CYS A 55 20.52 16.65 -2.12
CA CYS A 55 21.02 15.52 -2.88
C CYS A 55 22.51 15.74 -3.18
N ILE A 56 23.33 14.70 -3.22
CA ILE A 56 24.77 14.84 -3.55
C ILE A 56 25.11 14.29 -4.93
N HIS A 57 24.10 13.92 -5.74
CA HIS A 57 24.21 13.20 -7.01
C HIS A 57 25.26 12.09 -6.92
N CYS A 58 24.89 11.02 -6.21
CA CYS A 58 25.71 9.81 -6.14
C CYS A 58 25.94 9.26 -7.57
N PRO A 59 27.12 8.69 -7.85
CA PRO A 59 27.38 8.01 -9.11
C PRO A 59 26.33 6.93 -9.43
N ASP A 60 26.11 6.69 -10.72
CA ASP A 60 25.21 5.64 -11.22
C ASP A 60 25.84 4.24 -11.01
N PRO A 61 25.12 3.24 -10.47
CA PRO A 61 23.77 3.34 -9.90
C PRO A 61 23.77 3.93 -8.49
N ALA A 62 22.93 4.95 -8.28
CA ALA A 62 22.78 5.57 -6.98
C ALA A 62 22.04 4.61 -6.01
N PRO A 63 22.45 4.50 -4.73
CA PRO A 63 21.81 3.59 -3.78
C PRO A 63 20.30 3.79 -3.60
N CYS A 64 19.81 5.03 -3.69
CA CYS A 64 18.37 5.33 -3.64
C CYS A 64 17.60 4.75 -4.83
N MET A 65 18.20 4.72 -6.03
CA MET A 65 17.60 4.13 -7.22
C MET A 65 17.52 2.60 -7.08
N VAL A 66 18.61 1.97 -6.62
CA VAL A 66 18.69 0.50 -6.43
C VAL A 66 17.68 0.02 -5.39
N ALA A 67 17.45 0.80 -4.33
CA ALA A 67 16.51 0.47 -3.27
C ALA A 67 15.04 0.74 -3.64
N CYS A 68 14.79 1.55 -4.66
CA CYS A 68 13.44 1.84 -5.14
C CYS A 68 12.97 0.70 -6.05
N PRO A 69 11.83 0.02 -5.77
CA PRO A 69 11.40 -1.13 -6.58
C PRO A 69 11.11 -0.80 -8.06
N THR A 70 10.77 0.45 -8.37
CA THR A 70 10.60 0.95 -9.75
C THR A 70 11.91 1.36 -10.40
N ASN A 71 13.00 1.48 -9.63
CA ASN A 71 14.26 2.07 -10.05
C ASN A 71 14.11 3.52 -10.57
N ASN A 72 13.24 4.32 -9.92
CA ASN A 72 13.09 5.75 -10.22
C ASN A 72 14.45 6.43 -10.28
N ASP A 73 14.67 7.30 -11.28
CA ASP A 73 15.87 8.13 -11.40
C ASP A 73 15.82 9.34 -10.46
N ILE A 74 15.92 9.03 -9.17
CA ILE A 74 15.82 9.98 -8.06
C ILE A 74 16.88 11.09 -8.18
N PRO A 75 18.18 10.82 -8.45
CA PRO A 75 19.16 11.89 -8.56
C PRO A 75 18.83 12.91 -9.64
N SER A 76 18.39 12.48 -10.82
CA SER A 76 17.99 13.41 -11.88
C SER A 76 16.70 14.15 -11.54
N ALA A 77 15.74 13.50 -10.88
CA ALA A 77 14.54 14.17 -10.38
C ALA A 77 14.89 15.28 -9.38
N MET A 78 15.81 15.03 -8.44
CA MET A 78 16.27 16.05 -7.49
C MET A 78 16.95 17.22 -8.20
N TRP A 79 17.73 16.96 -9.26
CA TRP A 79 18.32 18.02 -10.07
C TRP A 79 17.24 18.88 -10.72
N LEU A 80 16.25 18.26 -11.36
CA LEU A 80 15.16 18.97 -12.02
C LEU A 80 14.34 19.81 -11.03
N ILE A 81 14.05 19.28 -9.84
CA ILE A 81 13.35 20.02 -8.78
C ILE A 81 14.18 21.22 -8.32
N GLU A 82 15.47 21.04 -8.03
CA GLU A 82 16.36 22.14 -7.64
C GLU A 82 16.39 23.28 -8.68
N GLN A 83 16.28 22.95 -9.97
CA GLN A 83 16.26 23.93 -11.06
C GLN A 83 14.87 24.53 -11.34
N GLY A 84 13.85 24.23 -10.53
CA GLY A 84 12.48 24.72 -10.76
C GLY A 84 11.73 24.00 -11.89
N ARG A 85 12.27 22.90 -12.42
CA ARG A 85 11.71 22.12 -13.54
C ARG A 85 10.82 20.99 -13.02
N PHE A 86 9.78 21.35 -12.27
CA PHE A 86 8.95 20.39 -11.52
C PHE A 86 8.17 19.42 -12.41
N ALA A 87 7.58 19.92 -13.51
CA ALA A 87 6.86 19.07 -14.46
C ALA A 87 7.77 18.05 -15.15
N ASP A 88 9.02 18.41 -15.45
CA ASP A 88 10.01 17.48 -15.99
C ASP A 88 10.40 16.40 -14.98
N ALA A 89 10.52 16.77 -13.69
CA ALA A 89 10.75 15.80 -12.62
C ALA A 89 9.58 14.81 -12.51
N ALA A 90 8.34 15.31 -12.57
CA ALA A 90 7.14 14.46 -12.58
C ALA A 90 7.13 13.51 -13.79
N ASN A 91 7.43 14.01 -15.00
CA ASN A 91 7.56 13.19 -16.20
C ASN A 91 8.58 12.07 -16.01
N LEU A 92 9.70 12.36 -15.35
CA LEU A 92 10.73 11.36 -15.06
C LEU A 92 10.22 10.25 -14.13
N TYR A 93 9.46 10.58 -13.08
CA TYR A 93 8.85 9.57 -12.20
C TYR A 93 7.85 8.67 -12.95
N HIS A 94 7.05 9.23 -13.84
CA HIS A 94 6.09 8.47 -14.66
C HIS A 94 6.72 7.48 -15.65
N GLN A 95 8.01 7.65 -16.00
CA GLN A 95 8.67 6.70 -16.90
C GLN A 95 8.77 5.31 -16.27
N THR A 96 9.04 5.24 -14.96
CA THR A 96 9.30 4.00 -14.23
C THR A 96 8.16 3.60 -13.28
N SER A 97 7.27 4.53 -12.93
CA SER A 97 6.14 4.30 -12.03
C SER A 97 4.81 4.58 -12.71
N SER A 98 3.84 3.67 -12.56
CA SER A 98 2.46 3.88 -13.02
C SER A 98 1.62 4.69 -12.02
N LEU A 99 2.08 4.79 -10.77
CA LEU A 99 1.33 5.38 -9.64
C LEU A 99 2.23 6.26 -8.75
N PRO A 100 3.04 7.20 -9.29
CA PRO A 100 3.95 8.01 -8.47
C PRO A 100 3.20 8.91 -7.47
N GLU A 101 2.00 9.37 -7.80
CA GLU A 101 1.12 10.14 -6.90
C GLU A 101 0.76 9.36 -5.63
N ILE A 102 0.70 8.03 -5.74
CA ILE A 102 0.39 7.15 -4.61
C ILE A 102 1.68 6.71 -3.92
N CYS A 103 2.68 6.26 -4.69
CA CYS A 103 3.91 5.69 -4.14
C CYS A 103 4.67 6.68 -3.26
N GLY A 104 4.77 7.95 -3.67
CA GLY A 104 5.43 8.99 -2.88
C GLY A 104 4.76 9.27 -1.52
N ARG A 105 3.48 8.91 -1.36
CA ARG A 105 2.73 9.06 -0.11
C ARG A 105 2.84 7.85 0.81
N VAL A 106 2.76 6.63 0.24
CA VAL A 106 2.53 5.41 1.02
C VAL A 106 3.72 4.47 1.10
N CYS A 107 4.79 4.69 0.33
CA CYS A 107 5.98 3.85 0.46
C CYS A 107 6.63 4.02 1.86
N PRO A 108 7.18 2.94 2.44
CA PRO A 108 8.02 3.04 3.63
C PRO A 108 9.41 3.53 3.22
N HIS A 109 9.52 4.81 2.89
CA HIS A 109 10.72 5.42 2.32
C HIS A 109 11.97 5.18 3.19
N GLU A 110 11.82 5.13 4.51
CA GLU A 110 12.88 4.81 5.48
C GLU A 110 13.44 3.38 5.35
N ALA A 111 12.68 2.46 4.76
CA ALA A 111 13.08 1.10 4.44
C ALA A 111 13.56 0.95 2.98
N LEU A 112 13.31 1.95 2.13
CA LEU A 112 13.60 1.93 0.69
C LEU A 112 14.61 3.01 0.31
N CYS A 113 14.20 3.97 -0.54
CA CYS A 113 15.06 4.95 -1.17
C CYS A 113 15.71 5.93 -0.15
N GLN A 114 14.96 6.41 0.85
CA GLN A 114 15.50 7.27 1.90
C GLN A 114 16.37 6.50 2.86
N GLY A 115 15.99 5.26 3.21
CA GLY A 115 16.80 4.36 4.03
C GLY A 115 18.18 4.06 3.42
N SER A 116 18.23 3.98 2.10
CA SER A 116 19.48 3.72 1.35
C SER A 116 20.25 4.99 0.98
N CYS A 117 19.74 6.18 1.31
CA CYS A 117 20.44 7.43 1.04
C CYS A 117 21.79 7.46 1.78
N VAL A 118 22.87 7.77 1.07
CA VAL A 118 24.23 7.79 1.64
C VAL A 118 24.43 8.83 2.73
N LEU A 119 23.54 9.85 2.79
CA LEU A 119 23.55 10.85 3.84
C LEU A 119 23.31 10.24 5.22
N ASN A 120 22.55 9.14 5.35
CA ASN A 120 22.25 8.48 6.62
C ASN A 120 23.47 8.12 7.48
N LYS A 121 24.68 8.06 6.89
CA LYS A 121 25.91 7.82 7.65
C LYS A 121 26.24 8.93 8.64
N HIS A 122 25.98 10.19 8.26
CA HIS A 122 26.42 11.37 9.01
C HIS A 122 25.41 12.54 9.04
N HIS A 123 24.33 12.44 8.27
CA HIS A 123 23.33 13.49 8.06
C HIS A 123 21.93 12.88 7.89
N THR A 124 20.91 13.73 7.77
CA THR A 124 19.53 13.32 7.46
C THR A 124 19.38 13.01 5.96
N PRO A 125 18.61 11.98 5.55
CA PRO A 125 18.45 11.67 4.14
C PRO A 125 17.71 12.79 3.37
N VAL A 126 17.77 12.72 2.05
CA VAL A 126 16.86 13.50 1.18
C VAL A 126 15.45 12.94 1.34
N LEU A 127 14.44 13.82 1.40
CA LEU A 127 13.02 13.46 1.51
C LEU A 127 12.47 13.05 0.13
N CYS A 128 12.96 11.92 -0.38
CA CYS A 128 12.64 11.43 -1.72
C CYS A 128 11.12 11.29 -1.97
N GLY A 129 10.36 10.81 -0.97
CA GLY A 129 8.91 10.59 -1.12
C GLY A 129 8.15 11.90 -1.24
N GLU A 130 8.43 12.85 -0.35
CA GLU A 130 7.75 14.14 -0.33
C GLU A 130 8.15 15.02 -1.52
N LEU A 131 9.38 14.89 -2.03
CA LEU A 131 9.80 15.55 -3.27
C LEU A 131 9.19 14.89 -4.52
N GLU A 132 8.95 13.57 -4.52
CA GLU A 132 8.17 12.89 -5.56
C GLU A 132 6.73 13.41 -5.57
N VAL A 133 6.07 13.45 -4.40
CA VAL A 133 4.72 14.00 -4.23
C VAL A 133 4.64 15.43 -4.73
N PHE A 134 5.54 16.31 -4.28
CA PHE A 134 5.56 17.71 -4.72
C PHE A 134 5.63 17.83 -6.24
N ALA A 135 6.55 17.10 -6.90
CA ALA A 135 6.71 17.19 -8.34
C ALA A 135 5.45 16.73 -9.09
N VAL A 136 4.89 15.58 -8.71
CA VAL A 136 3.74 14.99 -9.42
C VAL A 136 2.46 15.78 -9.15
N ASP A 137 2.25 16.28 -7.93
CA ASP A 137 1.12 17.12 -7.59
C ASP A 137 1.22 18.53 -8.19
N TYR A 138 2.43 19.09 -8.32
CA TYR A 138 2.65 20.32 -9.07
C TYR A 138 2.18 20.14 -10.51
N LYS A 139 2.67 19.11 -11.21
CA LYS A 139 2.28 18.85 -12.59
C LYS A 139 0.79 18.58 -12.72
N ARG A 140 0.21 17.73 -11.86
CA ARG A 140 -1.22 17.41 -11.81
C ARG A 140 -2.09 18.68 -11.76
N ARG A 141 -1.77 19.63 -10.88
CA ARG A 141 -2.54 20.87 -10.68
C ARG A 141 -2.36 21.92 -11.78
N HIS A 142 -1.19 21.98 -12.43
CA HIS A 142 -0.86 23.04 -13.38
C HIS A 142 -0.97 22.64 -14.85
N GLU A 143 -0.69 21.37 -15.17
CA GLU A 143 -0.60 20.86 -16.54
C GLU A 143 -1.46 19.62 -16.77
N GLY A 144 -1.82 18.90 -15.71
CA GLY A 144 -2.44 17.58 -15.77
C GLY A 144 -1.46 16.48 -16.22
N HIS A 145 -1.94 15.24 -16.24
CA HIS A 145 -1.22 14.12 -16.82
C HIS A 145 -2.15 13.33 -17.75
N VAL A 146 -1.61 12.92 -18.90
CA VAL A 146 -2.29 12.06 -19.86
C VAL A 146 -1.47 10.79 -19.98
N LEU A 147 -2.10 9.66 -19.65
CA LEU A 147 -1.51 8.34 -19.83
C LEU A 147 -1.32 8.07 -21.33
N PRO A 148 -0.12 7.69 -21.80
CA PRO A 148 0.11 7.47 -23.22
C PRO A 148 -0.71 6.28 -23.74
N VAL A 149 -1.29 6.40 -24.94
CA VAL A 149 -2.10 5.33 -25.56
C VAL A 149 -1.44 4.89 -26.86
N GLY A 150 -1.23 3.58 -27.01
CA GLY A 150 -0.64 2.98 -28.19
C GLY A 150 -1.61 2.83 -29.36
N THR A 151 -1.08 2.54 -30.55
CA THR A 151 -1.90 2.21 -31.73
C THR A 151 -2.71 0.94 -31.47
N PRO A 152 -4.04 0.93 -31.69
CA PRO A 152 -4.88 -0.24 -31.40
C PRO A 152 -4.38 -1.52 -32.07
N THR A 153 -4.16 -2.56 -31.27
CA THR A 153 -3.75 -3.90 -31.75
C THR A 153 -4.94 -4.73 -32.23
N GLY A 154 -6.17 -4.35 -31.83
CA GLY A 154 -7.38 -5.14 -32.03
C GLY A 154 -7.55 -6.31 -31.04
N LYS A 155 -6.57 -6.52 -30.15
CA LYS A 155 -6.55 -7.62 -29.18
C LYS A 155 -7.07 -7.16 -27.81
N LYS A 156 -7.78 -8.05 -27.12
CA LYS A 156 -8.41 -7.77 -25.81
C LYS A 156 -7.70 -8.45 -24.65
N VAL A 157 -7.51 -7.73 -23.55
CA VAL A 157 -6.92 -8.28 -22.31
C VAL A 157 -7.84 -8.00 -21.11
N ALA A 158 -8.11 -9.05 -20.33
CA ALA A 158 -8.83 -8.93 -19.07
C ALA A 158 -7.86 -8.82 -17.90
N ILE A 159 -8.15 -7.93 -16.97
CA ILE A 159 -7.42 -7.76 -15.71
C ILE A 159 -8.42 -8.01 -14.58
N ILE A 160 -8.06 -8.85 -13.62
CA ILE A 160 -8.90 -9.21 -12.49
C ILE A 160 -8.33 -8.56 -11.22
N GLY A 161 -9.08 -7.61 -10.66
CA GLY A 161 -8.68 -6.77 -9.53
C GLY A 161 -8.16 -5.41 -9.99
N ALA A 162 -8.75 -4.35 -9.44
CA ALA A 162 -8.39 -2.96 -9.76
C ALA A 162 -7.39 -2.35 -8.76
N GLY A 163 -6.63 -3.18 -8.04
CA GLY A 163 -5.56 -2.73 -7.15
C GLY A 163 -4.29 -2.30 -7.89
N PRO A 164 -3.22 -1.93 -7.17
CA PRO A 164 -1.98 -1.42 -7.76
C PRO A 164 -1.35 -2.33 -8.83
N ALA A 165 -1.42 -3.65 -8.65
CA ALA A 165 -0.93 -4.61 -9.65
C ALA A 165 -1.75 -4.58 -10.94
N GLY A 166 -3.08 -4.56 -10.84
CA GLY A 166 -3.96 -4.44 -12.00
C GLY A 166 -3.74 -3.14 -12.76
N LEU A 167 -3.63 -2.02 -12.04
CA LEU A 167 -3.37 -0.70 -12.62
C LEU A 167 -1.99 -0.60 -13.28
N GLY A 168 -0.95 -1.16 -12.65
CA GLY A 168 0.39 -1.24 -13.25
C GLY A 168 0.41 -2.09 -14.53
N CYS A 169 -0.40 -3.15 -14.59
CA CYS A 169 -0.57 -3.96 -15.79
C CYS A 169 -1.32 -3.18 -16.88
N ALA A 170 -2.43 -2.54 -16.52
CA ALA A 170 -3.28 -1.77 -17.43
C ALA A 170 -2.51 -0.61 -18.08
N ASP A 171 -1.73 0.14 -17.29
CA ASP A 171 -0.90 1.25 -17.76
C ASP A 171 -0.02 0.83 -18.94
N GLN A 172 0.70 -0.27 -18.79
CA GLN A 172 1.62 -0.77 -19.81
C GLN A 172 0.90 -1.36 -21.04
N LEU A 173 -0.25 -2.00 -20.84
CA LEU A 173 -1.01 -2.61 -21.93
C LEU A 173 -1.74 -1.57 -22.79
N VAL A 174 -2.27 -0.50 -22.18
CA VAL A 174 -2.87 0.62 -22.92
C VAL A 174 -1.81 1.37 -23.73
N GLN A 175 -0.62 1.59 -23.16
CA GLN A 175 0.53 2.14 -23.89
C GLN A 175 0.95 1.26 -25.08
N SER A 176 0.73 -0.06 -24.98
CA SER A 176 0.95 -1.02 -26.07
C SER A 176 -0.23 -1.16 -27.04
N GLY A 177 -1.34 -0.45 -26.82
CA GLY A 177 -2.51 -0.40 -27.72
C GLY A 177 -3.51 -1.54 -27.57
N TYR A 178 -3.51 -2.26 -26.44
CA TYR A 178 -4.51 -3.31 -26.16
C TYR A 178 -5.85 -2.73 -25.67
N ASP A 179 -6.96 -3.41 -25.99
CA ASP A 179 -8.27 -3.11 -25.39
C ASP A 179 -8.33 -3.77 -24.00
N VAL A 180 -8.18 -2.95 -22.95
CA VAL A 180 -8.06 -3.41 -21.56
C VAL A 180 -9.38 -3.27 -20.82
N THR A 181 -9.83 -4.36 -20.20
CA THR A 181 -10.98 -4.37 -19.28
C THR A 181 -10.56 -4.88 -17.91
N ILE A 182 -10.80 -4.09 -16.87
CA ILE A 182 -10.55 -4.43 -15.47
C ILE A 182 -11.88 -4.84 -14.82
N PHE A 183 -11.91 -6.06 -14.27
CA PHE A 183 -13.01 -6.58 -13.46
C PHE A 183 -12.69 -6.37 -11.98
N GLU A 184 -13.56 -5.67 -11.27
CA GLU A 184 -13.41 -5.36 -9.84
C GLU A 184 -14.59 -5.94 -9.05
N SER A 185 -14.28 -6.62 -7.95
CA SER A 185 -15.28 -7.24 -7.08
C SER A 185 -16.11 -6.22 -6.27
N LYS A 186 -15.52 -5.07 -5.94
CA LYS A 186 -16.14 -4.01 -5.14
C LYS A 186 -16.78 -2.91 -6.03
N PRO A 187 -17.56 -1.98 -5.45
CA PRO A 187 -18.20 -0.91 -6.22
C PRO A 187 -17.24 0.08 -6.89
N ALA A 188 -16.14 0.44 -6.22
CA ALA A 188 -15.12 1.35 -6.73
C ALA A 188 -13.81 0.58 -7.02
N PRO A 189 -13.05 0.95 -8.06
CA PRO A 189 -11.72 0.42 -8.30
C PRO A 189 -10.70 1.01 -7.32
N GLY A 190 -9.52 0.38 -7.24
CA GLY A 190 -8.38 0.85 -6.45
C GLY A 190 -7.90 -0.14 -5.40
N GLY A 191 -8.69 -1.17 -5.07
CA GLY A 191 -8.33 -2.14 -4.02
C GLY A 191 -8.00 -1.44 -2.70
N LEU A 192 -6.87 -1.79 -2.07
CA LEU A 192 -6.43 -1.16 -0.82
C LEU A 192 -6.21 0.36 -0.92
N LEU A 193 -6.03 0.94 -2.10
CA LEU A 193 -5.92 2.39 -2.26
C LEU A 193 -7.21 3.11 -1.84
N VAL A 194 -8.36 2.45 -2.03
CA VAL A 194 -9.67 2.94 -1.60
C VAL A 194 -10.07 2.33 -0.26
N TYR A 195 -10.01 1.00 -0.18
CA TYR A 195 -10.64 0.21 0.88
C TYR A 195 -9.73 -0.08 2.09
N GLY A 196 -8.46 0.29 2.05
CA GLY A 196 -7.51 0.02 3.14
C GLY A 196 -6.82 1.27 3.65
N ILE A 197 -6.12 1.97 2.77
CA ILE A 197 -5.28 3.11 3.12
C ILE A 197 -6.17 4.33 3.42
N PRO A 198 -6.10 4.90 4.64
CA PRO A 198 -6.96 6.01 5.01
C PRO A 198 -6.67 7.31 4.26
N ASN A 199 -7.67 8.20 4.20
CA ASN A 199 -7.59 9.46 3.47
C ASN A 199 -6.51 10.40 4.01
N PHE A 200 -6.23 10.31 5.32
CA PHE A 200 -5.18 11.08 5.99
C PHE A 200 -3.74 10.63 5.62
N LYS A 201 -3.61 9.58 4.79
CA LYS A 201 -2.36 9.13 4.15
C LYS A 201 -2.42 9.21 2.63
N LEU A 202 -3.59 8.90 2.05
CA LEU A 202 -3.83 8.94 0.62
C LEU A 202 -5.16 9.65 0.34
N PRO A 203 -5.10 10.96 0.03
CA PRO A 203 -6.28 11.73 -0.33
C PRO A 203 -7.04 11.08 -1.49
N LYS A 204 -8.36 10.95 -1.35
CA LYS A 204 -9.19 10.20 -2.32
C LYS A 204 -9.47 10.98 -3.59
N ASP A 205 -9.34 12.31 -3.56
CA ASP A 205 -9.32 13.16 -4.76
C ASP A 205 -8.12 12.84 -5.65
N VAL A 206 -6.93 12.63 -5.07
CA VAL A 206 -5.73 12.19 -5.81
C VAL A 206 -5.99 10.83 -6.47
N TRP A 207 -6.61 9.89 -5.74
CA TRP A 207 -7.01 8.60 -6.32
C TRP A 207 -8.06 8.74 -7.42
N GLN A 208 -9.10 9.55 -7.19
CA GLN A 208 -10.20 9.74 -8.13
C GLN A 208 -9.69 10.30 -9.46
N GLU A 209 -8.84 11.33 -9.44
CA GLU A 209 -8.23 11.87 -10.65
C GLU A 209 -7.37 10.84 -11.38
N LYS A 210 -6.65 9.98 -10.62
CA LYS A 210 -5.84 8.90 -11.20
C LYS A 210 -6.70 7.82 -11.84
N TRP A 211 -7.83 7.45 -11.23
CA TRP A 211 -8.79 6.53 -11.83
C TRP A 211 -9.33 7.13 -13.14
N GLU A 212 -9.79 8.37 -13.12
CA GLU A 212 -10.30 9.05 -14.33
C GLU A 212 -9.24 9.15 -15.45
N GLU A 213 -7.95 9.24 -15.10
CA GLU A 213 -6.86 9.18 -16.07
C GLU A 213 -6.84 7.86 -16.85
N PHE A 214 -7.02 6.73 -16.16
CA PHE A 214 -7.12 5.41 -16.80
C PHE A 214 -8.37 5.30 -17.67
N GLU A 215 -9.50 5.84 -17.22
CA GLU A 215 -10.74 5.86 -18.03
C GLU A 215 -10.59 6.71 -19.29
N ARG A 216 -9.97 7.90 -19.18
CA ARG A 216 -9.64 8.76 -20.34
C ARG A 216 -8.69 8.06 -21.31
N ALA A 217 -7.81 7.19 -20.81
CA ALA A 217 -6.92 6.38 -21.64
C ALA A 217 -7.62 5.18 -22.30
N GLY A 218 -8.90 4.96 -22.02
CA GLY A 218 -9.73 3.91 -22.63
C GLY A 218 -9.81 2.60 -21.83
N VAL A 219 -9.29 2.55 -20.61
CA VAL A 219 -9.48 1.39 -19.73
C VAL A 219 -10.94 1.29 -19.32
N LYS A 220 -11.54 0.11 -19.50
CA LYS A 220 -12.91 -0.16 -19.07
C LYS A 220 -12.90 -0.78 -17.68
N PHE A 221 -13.64 -0.21 -16.75
CA PHE A 221 -13.85 -0.80 -15.42
C PHE A 221 -15.23 -1.47 -15.37
N VAL A 222 -15.26 -2.70 -14.88
CA VAL A 222 -16.47 -3.48 -14.65
C VAL A 222 -16.55 -3.79 -13.16
N PRO A 223 -17.18 -2.91 -12.35
CA PRO A 223 -17.27 -3.07 -10.91
C PRO A 223 -18.28 -4.16 -10.53
N ASN A 224 -18.33 -4.50 -9.24
CA ASN A 224 -19.26 -5.50 -8.68
C ASN A 224 -19.24 -6.84 -9.43
N THR A 225 -18.08 -7.25 -9.94
CA THR A 225 -17.91 -8.49 -10.70
C THR A 225 -16.82 -9.33 -10.04
N TYR A 226 -17.26 -10.36 -9.31
CA TYR A 226 -16.38 -11.29 -8.62
C TYR A 226 -16.01 -12.46 -9.55
N ILE A 227 -14.79 -12.44 -10.10
CA ILE A 227 -14.28 -13.57 -10.90
C ILE A 227 -14.03 -14.79 -10.01
N GLY A 228 -14.51 -15.95 -10.45
CA GLY A 228 -14.62 -17.21 -9.72
C GLY A 228 -15.98 -17.44 -9.04
N LYS A 229 -16.84 -16.40 -8.93
CA LYS A 229 -18.23 -16.55 -8.44
C LYS A 229 -19.26 -16.16 -9.50
N ASP A 230 -19.14 -14.94 -10.04
CA ASP A 230 -20.09 -14.39 -11.01
C ASP A 230 -19.72 -14.77 -12.45
N LYS A 231 -18.40 -14.84 -12.74
CA LYS A 231 -17.83 -15.31 -14.01
C LYS A 231 -16.60 -16.17 -13.74
N THR A 232 -16.13 -16.95 -14.72
CA THR A 232 -14.88 -17.72 -14.60
C THR A 232 -13.81 -17.18 -15.55
N ILE A 233 -12.55 -17.54 -15.31
CA ILE A 233 -11.45 -17.21 -16.24
C ILE A 233 -11.69 -17.82 -17.63
N ASP A 234 -12.22 -19.05 -17.69
CA ASP A 234 -12.65 -19.68 -18.95
C ASP A 234 -13.73 -18.86 -19.66
N GLY A 235 -14.74 -18.37 -18.93
CA GLY A 235 -15.77 -17.50 -19.49
C GLY A 235 -15.21 -16.18 -20.06
N LEU A 236 -14.15 -15.61 -19.47
CA LEU A 236 -13.47 -14.45 -20.04
C LEU A 236 -12.82 -14.79 -21.40
N PHE A 237 -12.17 -15.95 -21.53
CA PHE A 237 -11.64 -16.37 -22.83
C PHE A 237 -12.77 -16.58 -23.87
N GLU A 238 -13.91 -17.13 -23.47
CA GLU A 238 -15.11 -17.28 -24.31
C GLU A 238 -15.71 -15.92 -24.75
N GLU A 239 -15.60 -14.89 -23.92
CA GLU A 239 -15.97 -13.50 -24.23
C GLU A 239 -14.98 -12.80 -25.21
N GLY A 240 -13.92 -13.50 -25.63
CA GLY A 240 -12.96 -13.05 -26.63
C GLY A 240 -11.75 -12.30 -26.06
N PHE A 241 -11.50 -12.39 -24.75
CA PHE A 241 -10.22 -11.95 -24.17
C PHE A 241 -9.12 -12.95 -24.57
N GLU A 242 -7.97 -12.45 -25.02
CA GLU A 242 -6.87 -13.31 -25.50
C GLU A 242 -5.80 -13.59 -24.44
N ALA A 243 -5.79 -12.78 -23.37
CA ALA A 243 -4.97 -12.96 -22.19
C ALA A 243 -5.71 -12.45 -20.94
N VAL A 244 -5.36 -13.01 -19.79
CA VAL A 244 -5.91 -12.64 -18.48
C VAL A 244 -4.77 -12.37 -17.49
N PHE A 245 -4.83 -11.24 -16.79
CA PHE A 245 -3.96 -10.95 -15.66
C PHE A 245 -4.75 -11.03 -14.34
N ILE A 246 -4.22 -11.73 -13.35
CA ILE A 246 -4.79 -11.87 -12.01
C ILE A 246 -4.01 -10.98 -11.03
N GLY A 247 -4.67 -9.97 -10.48
CA GLY A 247 -4.13 -9.01 -9.51
C GLY A 247 -5.04 -8.80 -8.31
N VAL A 248 -5.66 -9.89 -7.81
CA VAL A 248 -6.71 -9.87 -6.76
C VAL A 248 -6.19 -9.64 -5.33
N GLY A 249 -4.88 -9.47 -5.15
CA GLY A 249 -4.27 -9.20 -3.85
C GLY A 249 -4.44 -10.31 -2.81
N SER A 250 -4.30 -9.94 -1.53
CA SER A 250 -4.57 -10.78 -0.35
C SER A 250 -5.55 -10.03 0.55
N GLU A 251 -6.84 -10.38 0.48
CA GLU A 251 -7.92 -9.60 1.11
C GLU A 251 -8.58 -10.28 2.32
N ILE A 252 -8.21 -11.53 2.64
CA ILE A 252 -8.85 -12.28 3.71
C ILE A 252 -8.12 -12.03 5.03
N ASP A 253 -8.77 -11.38 5.99
CA ASP A 253 -8.18 -11.13 7.32
C ASP A 253 -7.72 -12.43 8.00
N ALA A 254 -6.50 -12.39 8.54
CA ALA A 254 -5.99 -13.45 9.37
C ALA A 254 -6.76 -13.48 10.70
N LYS A 255 -7.14 -14.69 11.13
CA LYS A 255 -7.96 -14.89 12.33
C LYS A 255 -7.12 -15.23 13.55
N MET A 256 -7.63 -14.89 14.75
CA MET A 256 -7.13 -15.47 15.99
C MET A 256 -7.78 -16.82 16.22
N GLU A 257 -7.22 -17.85 15.59
CA GLU A 257 -7.65 -19.23 15.80
C GLU A 257 -7.53 -19.59 17.29
N ASP A 258 -8.48 -20.38 17.79
CA ASP A 258 -8.53 -20.86 19.18
C ASP A 258 -8.60 -19.79 20.28
N THR A 259 -8.93 -18.53 19.94
CA THR A 259 -9.13 -17.46 20.92
C THR A 259 -10.64 -17.20 21.13
N PRO A 260 -11.21 -17.53 22.30
CA PRO A 260 -12.66 -17.41 22.52
C PRO A 260 -13.14 -15.95 22.49
N GLY A 261 -14.35 -15.75 21.96
CA GLY A 261 -15.05 -14.46 21.95
C GLY A 261 -14.64 -13.51 20.81
N THR A 262 -13.92 -13.99 19.81
CA THR A 262 -13.56 -13.21 18.60
C THR A 262 -14.76 -12.83 17.73
N ASP A 263 -15.92 -13.44 17.99
CA ASP A 263 -17.22 -13.22 17.35
C ASP A 263 -18.15 -12.27 18.13
N LEU A 264 -17.70 -11.75 19.29
CA LEU A 264 -18.48 -10.81 20.09
C LEU A 264 -18.73 -9.50 19.33
N ALA A 265 -19.93 -8.93 19.50
CA ALA A 265 -20.20 -7.57 19.05
C ALA A 265 -19.21 -6.59 19.70
N GLY A 266 -18.56 -5.76 18.87
CA GLY A 266 -17.44 -4.91 19.26
C GLY A 266 -16.06 -5.46 18.86
N VAL A 267 -15.96 -6.71 18.39
CA VAL A 267 -14.75 -7.24 17.75
C VAL A 267 -14.88 -7.11 16.23
N PHE A 268 -13.89 -6.46 15.60
CA PHE A 268 -13.86 -6.21 14.17
C PHE A 268 -12.60 -6.80 13.52
N GLU A 269 -12.75 -7.34 12.33
CA GLU A 269 -11.63 -7.53 11.40
C GLU A 269 -11.13 -6.16 10.93
N ALA A 270 -9.83 -6.02 10.67
CA ALA A 270 -9.25 -4.73 10.32
C ALA A 270 -9.81 -4.18 9.00
N THR A 271 -10.05 -5.06 8.02
CA THR A 271 -10.66 -4.67 6.75
C THR A 271 -12.06 -4.10 6.94
N ASP A 272 -12.93 -4.75 7.73
CA ASP A 272 -14.29 -4.23 8.00
C ASP A 272 -14.23 -2.85 8.67
N PHE A 273 -13.37 -2.70 9.68
CA PHE A 273 -13.21 -1.44 10.40
C PHE A 273 -12.71 -0.32 9.49
N LEU A 274 -11.66 -0.56 8.71
CA LEU A 274 -11.07 0.46 7.83
C LEU A 274 -12.00 0.83 6.67
N ILE A 275 -12.64 -0.16 6.03
CA ILE A 275 -13.59 0.12 4.95
C ILE A 275 -14.72 1.01 5.46
N ARG A 276 -15.36 0.62 6.56
CA ARG A 276 -16.52 1.37 7.10
C ARG A 276 -16.13 2.70 7.74
N GLY A 277 -14.90 2.82 8.23
CA GLY A 277 -14.38 4.03 8.86
C GLY A 277 -13.83 5.07 7.88
N ASN A 278 -13.46 4.67 6.65
CA ASN A 278 -12.74 5.54 5.72
C ASN A 278 -13.42 5.72 4.35
N VAL A 279 -14.23 4.77 3.89
CA VAL A 279 -14.77 4.79 2.51
C VAL A 279 -16.12 5.50 2.47
N GLU A 280 -16.30 6.34 1.47
CA GLU A 280 -17.57 7.04 1.23
C GLU A 280 -18.72 6.06 1.00
N ARG A 281 -19.91 6.44 1.49
CA ARG A 281 -21.05 5.52 1.59
C ARG A 281 -21.51 4.95 0.25
N ASP A 282 -21.35 5.70 -0.84
CA ASP A 282 -21.70 5.29 -2.21
C ASP A 282 -20.70 4.29 -2.81
N GLN A 283 -19.46 4.27 -2.33
CA GLN A 283 -18.39 3.34 -2.73
C GLN A 283 -18.34 2.07 -1.87
N LEU A 284 -19.11 2.03 -0.77
CA LEU A 284 -19.20 0.87 0.12
C LEU A 284 -19.99 -0.30 -0.53
N PRO A 285 -19.51 -1.54 -0.38
CA PRO A 285 -20.33 -2.73 -0.61
C PRO A 285 -21.64 -2.67 0.18
N GLU A 286 -22.73 -3.20 -0.38
CA GLU A 286 -24.07 -3.08 0.24
C GLU A 286 -24.12 -3.68 1.66
N ASN A 287 -23.42 -4.78 1.89
CA ASN A 287 -23.33 -5.45 3.19
C ASN A 287 -22.49 -4.68 4.23
N MET A 288 -21.80 -3.60 3.84
CA MET A 288 -20.95 -2.78 4.71
C MET A 288 -21.52 -1.37 4.95
N LYS A 289 -22.71 -1.05 4.41
CA LYS A 289 -23.35 0.28 4.59
C LYS A 289 -23.94 0.50 5.99
N GLN A 290 -23.89 -0.49 6.88
CA GLN A 290 -24.33 -0.31 8.26
C GLN A 290 -23.32 0.56 9.04
N PRO A 291 -23.79 1.53 9.85
CA PRO A 291 -22.89 2.40 10.63
C PRO A 291 -21.92 1.61 11.49
N LEU A 292 -20.65 2.01 11.53
CA LEU A 292 -19.63 1.42 12.38
C LEU A 292 -19.91 1.75 13.85
N GLU A 293 -20.34 0.77 14.63
CA GLU A 293 -20.56 0.92 16.08
C GLU A 293 -19.25 0.76 16.85
N MET A 294 -18.49 1.86 16.98
CA MET A 294 -17.27 1.90 17.77
C MET A 294 -17.55 2.47 19.17
N GLY A 295 -17.00 1.80 20.20
CA GLY A 295 -17.03 2.30 21.57
C GLY A 295 -15.91 3.31 21.87
N LYS A 296 -15.71 3.63 23.17
CA LYS A 296 -14.78 4.68 23.59
C LYS A 296 -13.38 4.18 23.90
N HIS A 297 -13.26 2.94 24.36
CA HIS A 297 -11.99 2.29 24.67
C HIS A 297 -11.70 1.22 23.61
N VAL A 298 -10.71 1.50 22.77
CA VAL A 298 -10.39 0.67 21.60
C VAL A 298 -9.04 -0.03 21.81
N VAL A 299 -8.99 -1.33 21.54
CA VAL A 299 -7.74 -2.08 21.42
C VAL A 299 -7.49 -2.53 19.98
N VAL A 300 -6.30 -2.24 19.45
CA VAL A 300 -5.88 -2.72 18.12
C VAL A 300 -4.82 -3.79 18.31
N ILE A 301 -5.05 -4.98 17.76
CA ILE A 301 -4.18 -6.14 17.94
C ILE A 301 -3.37 -6.32 16.67
N GLY A 302 -2.08 -5.99 16.73
CA GLY A 302 -1.22 -5.99 15.55
C GLY A 302 -0.03 -5.05 15.69
N GLY A 303 0.80 -4.99 14.65
CA GLY A 303 1.94 -4.05 14.62
C GLY A 303 2.44 -3.69 13.22
N GLY A 304 1.67 -4.02 12.19
CA GLY A 304 1.92 -3.62 10.80
C GLY A 304 1.33 -2.25 10.48
N ASP A 305 1.40 -1.86 9.20
CA ASP A 305 0.83 -0.60 8.72
C ASP A 305 -0.70 -0.56 8.93
N THR A 306 -1.39 -1.67 8.65
CA THR A 306 -2.82 -1.84 8.99
C THR A 306 -3.14 -1.49 10.44
N ALA A 307 -2.30 -1.94 11.39
CA ALA A 307 -2.54 -1.63 12.80
C ALA A 307 -2.40 -0.13 13.07
N SER A 308 -1.42 0.53 12.47
CA SER A 308 -1.25 1.98 12.58
C SER A 308 -2.43 2.74 11.95
N ASP A 309 -2.92 2.27 10.80
CA ASP A 309 -4.08 2.85 10.13
C ASP A 309 -5.35 2.69 10.99
N CYS A 310 -5.57 1.52 11.61
CA CYS A 310 -6.68 1.29 12.54
C CYS A 310 -6.60 2.20 13.78
N LEU A 311 -5.41 2.33 14.40
CA LEU A 311 -5.21 3.18 15.58
C LEU A 311 -5.59 4.63 15.28
N ARG A 312 -5.07 5.16 14.16
CA ARG A 312 -5.24 6.55 13.74
C ARG A 312 -6.67 6.84 13.26
N THR A 313 -7.32 5.85 12.65
CA THR A 313 -8.74 5.92 12.28
C THR A 313 -9.63 5.92 13.51
N ALA A 314 -9.38 5.06 14.50
CA ALA A 314 -10.16 5.01 15.74
C ALA A 314 -10.11 6.34 16.52
N LEU A 315 -8.94 6.97 16.58
CA LEU A 315 -8.79 8.31 17.18
C LEU A 315 -9.67 9.35 16.47
N ARG A 316 -9.67 9.34 15.13
CA ARG A 316 -10.49 10.25 14.31
C ARG A 316 -11.99 10.02 14.41
N LEU A 317 -12.38 8.78 14.66
CA LEU A 317 -13.77 8.41 14.94
C LEU A 317 -14.21 8.74 16.37
N GLY A 318 -13.36 9.39 17.18
CA GLY A 318 -13.70 9.90 18.50
C GLY A 318 -13.60 8.88 19.62
N ALA A 319 -12.70 7.90 19.51
CA ALA A 319 -12.31 7.06 20.64
C ALA A 319 -11.59 7.91 21.71
N ASP A 320 -11.90 7.67 22.97
CA ASP A 320 -11.29 8.39 24.10
C ASP A 320 -9.93 7.78 24.48
N GLU A 321 -9.79 6.46 24.33
CA GLU A 321 -8.53 5.74 24.51
C GLU A 321 -8.34 4.69 23.42
N VAL A 322 -7.17 4.72 22.77
CA VAL A 322 -6.79 3.74 21.75
C VAL A 322 -5.45 3.11 22.12
N THR A 323 -5.42 1.79 22.28
CA THR A 323 -4.22 1.05 22.68
C THR A 323 -3.85 -0.04 21.66
N CYS A 324 -2.62 0.01 21.17
CA CYS A 324 -2.02 -1.06 20.37
C CYS A 324 -1.52 -2.19 21.28
N LEU A 325 -1.99 -3.41 21.06
CA LEU A 325 -1.47 -4.62 21.68
C LEU A 325 -0.56 -5.34 20.69
N TYR A 326 0.71 -5.46 21.03
CA TYR A 326 1.70 -6.12 20.18
C TYR A 326 2.50 -7.17 20.94
N ARG A 327 2.53 -8.39 20.41
CA ARG A 327 3.16 -9.55 21.07
C ARG A 327 4.70 -9.53 21.11
N ARG A 328 5.35 -8.59 20.43
CA ARG A 328 6.81 -8.38 20.47
C ARG A 328 7.14 -6.96 20.95
N THR A 329 8.39 -6.53 20.82
CA THR A 329 8.78 -5.15 21.15
C THR A 329 8.67 -4.23 19.94
N GLU A 330 8.79 -2.93 20.17
CA GLU A 330 8.78 -1.91 19.11
C GLU A 330 9.80 -2.21 18.01
N ARG A 331 10.97 -2.76 18.35
CA ARG A 331 12.04 -3.07 17.39
C ARG A 331 11.61 -4.12 16.35
N GLU A 332 10.74 -5.05 16.71
CA GLU A 332 10.26 -6.10 15.80
C GLU A 332 8.97 -5.73 15.06
N MET A 333 8.40 -4.54 15.32
CA MET A 333 7.19 -4.10 14.63
C MET A 333 7.42 -3.98 13.13
N PRO A 334 6.59 -4.64 12.29
CA PRO A 334 6.74 -4.57 10.84
C PRO A 334 6.29 -3.23 10.24
N GLY A 335 5.38 -2.50 10.89
CA GLY A 335 4.86 -1.24 10.36
C GLY A 335 5.89 -0.11 10.35
N GLY A 336 5.72 0.83 9.43
CA GLY A 336 6.57 1.99 9.22
C GLY A 336 6.82 2.78 10.51
N LYS A 337 8.05 3.28 10.68
CA LYS A 337 8.41 4.06 11.87
C LYS A 337 7.70 5.41 11.85
N LYS A 338 7.55 6.01 10.66
CA LYS A 338 6.86 7.29 10.45
C LYS A 338 5.41 7.23 10.91
N ASP A 339 4.63 6.28 10.40
CA ASP A 339 3.21 6.12 10.75
C ASP A 339 3.01 5.78 12.23
N ARG A 340 3.89 4.93 12.80
CA ARG A 340 3.86 4.62 14.23
C ARG A 340 4.12 5.86 15.09
N GLN A 341 5.07 6.70 14.70
CA GLN A 341 5.33 7.94 15.45
C GLN A 341 4.14 8.89 15.36
N MET A 342 3.55 9.06 14.17
CA MET A 342 2.35 9.88 14.00
C MET A 342 1.18 9.37 14.85
N ALA A 343 0.98 8.05 14.95
CA ALA A 343 -0.04 7.45 15.81
C ALA A 343 0.21 7.77 17.30
N LYS A 344 1.47 7.68 17.77
CA LYS A 344 1.84 8.07 19.15
C LYS A 344 1.59 9.55 19.41
N ASP A 345 1.97 10.41 18.47
CA ASP A 345 1.76 11.87 18.57
C ASP A 345 0.27 12.24 18.59
N GLU A 346 -0.58 11.46 17.90
CA GLU A 346 -2.04 11.59 17.90
C GLU A 346 -2.70 11.01 19.17
N GLY A 347 -1.94 10.37 20.07
CA GLY A 347 -2.42 9.86 21.36
C GLY A 347 -2.59 8.35 21.47
N ALA A 348 -2.21 7.57 20.44
CA ALA A 348 -2.25 6.11 20.53
C ALA A 348 -1.23 5.58 21.56
N LYS A 349 -1.72 4.75 22.47
CA LYS A 349 -0.89 4.06 23.47
C LYS A 349 -0.38 2.73 22.91
N TYR A 350 0.78 2.27 23.37
CA TYR A 350 1.36 1.00 22.95
C TYR A 350 1.65 0.11 24.15
N ARG A 351 1.16 -1.12 24.10
CA ARG A 351 1.48 -2.17 25.04
C ARG A 351 2.19 -3.31 24.32
N PHE A 352 3.50 -3.31 24.43
CA PHE A 352 4.38 -4.34 23.88
C PHE A 352 4.33 -5.61 24.71
N LEU A 353 4.88 -6.68 24.12
CA LEU A 353 4.95 -7.99 24.76
C LEU A 353 3.60 -8.44 25.35
N THR A 354 2.52 -8.18 24.62
CA THR A 354 1.15 -8.45 25.07
C THR A 354 0.41 -9.22 24.00
N GLN A 355 -0.16 -10.37 24.37
CA GLN A 355 -0.90 -11.25 23.47
C GLN A 355 -2.32 -11.47 24.04
N PRO A 356 -3.38 -11.09 23.32
CA PRO A 356 -4.75 -11.48 23.68
C PRO A 356 -4.91 -13.00 23.68
N VAL A 357 -5.63 -13.51 24.68
CA VAL A 357 -5.95 -14.94 24.84
C VAL A 357 -7.44 -15.22 25.00
N LYS A 358 -8.25 -14.20 25.32
CA LYS A 358 -9.72 -14.31 25.38
C LYS A 358 -10.39 -12.94 25.30
N PHE A 359 -11.48 -12.85 24.55
CA PHE A 359 -12.38 -11.69 24.55
C PHE A 359 -13.56 -11.98 25.50
N ILE A 360 -13.88 -11.02 26.35
CA ILE A 360 -14.81 -11.18 27.46
C ILE A 360 -16.06 -10.34 27.20
N ALA A 361 -17.21 -10.99 27.20
CA ALA A 361 -18.50 -10.34 27.09
C ALA A 361 -18.91 -9.67 28.41
N GLY A 362 -19.50 -8.49 28.30
CA GLY A 362 -20.20 -7.80 29.39
C GLY A 362 -21.60 -8.35 29.63
N ALA A 363 -22.34 -7.70 30.53
CA ALA A 363 -23.70 -8.09 30.89
C ALA A 363 -24.70 -7.95 29.73
N ASP A 364 -24.42 -7.09 28.76
CA ASP A 364 -25.20 -6.87 27.54
C ASP A 364 -24.83 -7.83 26.39
N GLY A 365 -23.87 -8.73 26.63
CA GLY A 365 -23.36 -9.67 25.64
C GLY A 365 -22.37 -9.07 24.63
N LYS A 366 -22.01 -7.78 24.75
CA LYS A 366 -21.01 -7.12 23.90
C LYS A 366 -19.62 -7.22 24.52
N LEU A 367 -18.57 -6.94 23.75
CA LEU A 367 -17.20 -6.88 24.26
C LEU A 367 -17.08 -5.87 25.41
N ALA A 368 -16.51 -6.30 26.53
CA ALA A 368 -16.24 -5.43 27.68
C ALA A 368 -14.76 -5.47 28.13
N ALA A 369 -14.03 -6.53 27.79
CA ALA A 369 -12.61 -6.64 28.09
C ALA A 369 -11.91 -7.66 27.20
N VAL A 370 -10.59 -7.56 27.14
CA VAL A 370 -9.70 -8.57 26.56
C VAL A 370 -8.74 -9.08 27.63
N GLU A 371 -8.77 -10.38 27.89
CA GLU A 371 -7.75 -11.06 28.65
C GLU A 371 -6.50 -11.23 27.79
N CYS A 372 -5.37 -10.83 28.35
CA CYS A 372 -4.07 -10.86 27.72
C CYS A 372 -3.08 -11.64 28.56
N LEU A 373 -2.00 -12.07 27.90
CA LEU A 373 -0.83 -12.69 28.50
C LEU A 373 0.41 -11.85 28.19
N GLU A 374 1.32 -11.75 29.16
CA GLU A 374 2.63 -11.18 28.91
C GLU A 374 3.50 -12.14 28.08
N MET A 375 4.32 -11.55 27.22
CA MET A 375 5.26 -12.25 26.36
C MET A 375 6.69 -11.88 26.74
N LYS A 376 7.64 -12.75 26.42
CA LYS A 376 9.07 -12.43 26.39
C LYS A 376 9.64 -12.75 25.02
N LEU A 377 10.74 -12.10 24.64
CA LEU A 377 11.43 -12.43 23.40
C LEU A 377 12.30 -13.67 23.60
N GLY A 378 12.06 -14.70 22.79
CA GLY A 378 12.91 -15.87 22.63
C GLY A 378 13.97 -15.67 21.55
N GLU A 379 14.38 -16.77 20.91
CA GLU A 379 15.39 -16.75 19.85
C GLU A 379 14.89 -16.08 18.55
N PRO A 380 15.79 -15.48 17.75
CA PRO A 380 15.46 -14.97 16.42
C PRO A 380 14.98 -16.07 15.47
N ASP A 381 14.02 -15.73 14.61
CA ASP A 381 13.65 -16.52 13.44
C ASP A 381 14.68 -16.38 12.31
N ALA A 382 14.46 -17.06 11.18
CA ALA A 382 15.35 -17.00 10.01
C ALA A 382 15.48 -15.58 9.41
N LYS A 383 14.55 -14.67 9.71
CA LYS A 383 14.57 -13.25 9.31
C LYS A 383 15.17 -12.36 10.41
N GLY A 384 15.75 -12.94 11.46
CA GLY A 384 16.33 -12.23 12.61
C GLY A 384 15.32 -11.70 13.62
N ARG A 385 14.01 -11.93 13.41
CA ARG A 385 12.96 -11.41 14.30
C ARG A 385 12.74 -12.36 15.46
N ARG A 386 12.83 -11.85 16.69
CA ARG A 386 12.69 -12.68 17.89
C ARG A 386 11.28 -13.23 18.06
N LYS A 387 11.18 -14.52 18.36
CA LYS A 387 9.90 -15.21 18.58
C LYS A 387 9.29 -14.76 19.92
N PRO A 388 7.99 -14.44 19.97
CA PRO A 388 7.33 -14.17 21.24
C PRO A 388 7.08 -15.50 21.97
N VAL A 389 7.39 -15.54 23.26
CA VAL A 389 7.20 -16.71 24.14
C VAL A 389 6.30 -16.32 25.31
N PRO A 390 5.20 -17.06 25.56
CA PRO A 390 4.32 -16.84 26.70
C PRO A 390 5.07 -16.79 28.05
N VAL A 391 4.66 -15.87 28.93
CA VAL A 391 5.04 -15.89 30.35
C VAL A 391 3.87 -16.49 31.13
N GLU A 392 4.03 -17.72 31.62
CA GLU A 392 2.97 -18.42 32.34
C GLU A 392 2.55 -17.67 33.63
N GLY A 393 1.25 -17.66 33.92
CA GLY A 393 0.70 -17.01 35.12
C GLY A 393 0.66 -15.48 35.07
N SER A 394 0.94 -14.87 33.91
CA SER A 394 0.96 -13.41 33.72
C SER A 394 -0.35 -12.83 33.20
N ASN A 395 -1.46 -13.58 33.26
CA ASN A 395 -2.74 -13.14 32.73
C ASN A 395 -3.24 -11.86 33.40
N PHE A 396 -3.76 -10.94 32.60
CA PHE A 396 -4.44 -9.74 33.07
C PHE A 396 -5.53 -9.34 32.08
N SER A 397 -6.47 -8.48 32.49
CA SER A 397 -7.53 -7.98 31.62
C SER A 397 -7.34 -6.50 31.30
N ILE A 398 -7.65 -6.12 30.06
CA ILE A 398 -7.78 -4.73 29.62
C ILE A 398 -9.26 -4.48 29.33
N ALA A 399 -9.87 -3.51 30.00
CA ALA A 399 -11.23 -3.10 29.69
C ALA A 399 -11.27 -2.40 28.33
N CYS A 400 -12.20 -2.79 27.47
CA CYS A 400 -12.38 -2.18 26.16
C CYS A 400 -13.77 -2.49 25.61
N ASP A 401 -14.31 -1.54 24.85
CA ASP A 401 -15.61 -1.64 24.19
C ASP A 401 -15.46 -2.11 22.74
N THR A 402 -14.25 -1.98 22.18
CA THR A 402 -13.96 -2.33 20.79
C THR A 402 -12.58 -2.96 20.66
N ALA A 403 -12.48 -4.05 19.91
CA ALA A 403 -11.23 -4.68 19.53
C ALA A 403 -11.11 -4.84 18.02
N ILE A 404 -9.95 -4.51 17.46
CA ILE A 404 -9.70 -4.57 16.01
C ILE A 404 -8.54 -5.53 15.74
N LEU A 405 -8.79 -6.55 14.91
CA LEU A 405 -7.85 -7.62 14.60
C LEU A 405 -7.01 -7.28 13.36
N ALA A 406 -5.82 -6.70 13.55
CA ALA A 406 -4.90 -6.29 12.48
C ALA A 406 -3.71 -7.26 12.35
N LEU A 407 -4.01 -8.51 11.98
CA LEU A 407 -3.10 -9.66 12.11
C LEU A 407 -2.36 -10.04 10.82
N GLY A 408 -2.74 -9.44 9.70
CA GLY A 408 -2.27 -9.77 8.35
C GLY A 408 -3.39 -10.35 7.50
N TYR A 409 -3.04 -10.75 6.28
CA TYR A 409 -4.01 -11.17 5.27
C TYR A 409 -3.58 -12.43 4.54
N TRP A 410 -4.57 -13.13 4.00
CA TRP A 410 -4.45 -14.32 3.18
C TRP A 410 -5.09 -14.10 1.80
N PRO A 411 -4.63 -14.83 0.77
CA PRO A 411 -5.28 -14.82 -0.53
C PRO A 411 -6.64 -15.51 -0.46
N ASP A 412 -7.59 -15.04 -1.27
CA ASP A 412 -8.86 -15.73 -1.46
C ASP A 412 -8.67 -16.99 -2.32
N PRO A 413 -9.07 -18.19 -1.84
CA PRO A 413 -8.83 -19.44 -2.57
C PRO A 413 -9.72 -19.63 -3.81
N ILE A 414 -10.74 -18.79 -4.02
CA ILE A 414 -11.76 -19.00 -5.06
C ILE A 414 -11.16 -19.03 -6.47
N ILE A 415 -10.23 -18.12 -6.80
CA ILE A 415 -9.60 -18.09 -8.14
C ILE A 415 -8.86 -19.40 -8.42
N GLY A 416 -8.05 -19.88 -7.47
CA GLY A 416 -7.33 -21.15 -7.59
C GLY A 416 -8.27 -22.36 -7.74
N LYS A 417 -9.38 -22.38 -7.00
CA LYS A 417 -10.38 -23.46 -7.04
C LYS A 417 -11.19 -23.50 -8.34
N THR A 418 -11.40 -22.36 -8.97
CA THR A 418 -12.31 -22.21 -10.12
C THR A 418 -11.59 -22.05 -11.46
N THR A 419 -10.26 -22.10 -11.44
CA THR A 419 -9.41 -21.97 -12.63
C THR A 419 -8.64 -23.27 -12.87
N PRO A 420 -9.13 -24.18 -13.73
CA PRO A 420 -8.41 -25.40 -14.09
C PRO A 420 -6.97 -25.12 -14.53
N ASN A 421 -6.02 -25.98 -14.12
CA ASN A 421 -4.59 -25.88 -14.45
C ASN A 421 -3.87 -24.64 -13.88
N LEU A 422 -4.47 -23.90 -12.94
CA LEU A 422 -3.78 -22.86 -12.17
C LEU A 422 -3.19 -23.45 -10.87
N GLU A 423 -1.87 -23.46 -10.77
CA GLU A 423 -1.15 -23.92 -9.58
C GLU A 423 -1.17 -22.84 -8.50
N VAL A 424 -1.45 -23.26 -7.28
CA VAL A 424 -1.37 -22.44 -6.07
C VAL A 424 -0.48 -23.12 -5.05
N HIS A 425 0.19 -22.33 -4.23
CA HIS A 425 0.93 -22.80 -3.06
C HIS A 425 -0.03 -23.24 -1.94
N ASP A 426 0.48 -23.98 -0.95
CA ASP A 426 -0.31 -24.47 0.20
C ASP A 426 -0.98 -23.33 1.00
N TRP A 427 -0.44 -22.11 0.92
CA TRP A 427 -0.97 -20.90 1.56
C TRP A 427 -2.02 -20.18 0.69
N GLY A 428 -2.43 -20.75 -0.43
CA GLY A 428 -3.43 -20.20 -1.37
C GLY A 428 -2.88 -19.18 -2.37
N LEU A 429 -1.60 -18.82 -2.31
CA LEU A 429 -0.96 -17.88 -3.24
C LEU A 429 -0.79 -18.51 -4.63
N ILE A 430 -1.00 -17.71 -5.69
CA ILE A 430 -0.82 -18.17 -7.07
C ILE A 430 0.67 -18.42 -7.35
N THR A 431 0.98 -19.60 -7.85
CA THR A 431 2.34 -19.97 -8.26
C THR A 431 2.62 -19.39 -9.64
N VAL A 432 3.69 -18.59 -9.75
CA VAL A 432 4.24 -18.14 -11.03
C VAL A 432 5.49 -18.94 -11.39
N LYS A 433 5.58 -19.38 -12.65
CA LYS A 433 6.74 -20.10 -13.19
C LYS A 433 7.99 -19.21 -13.24
N ASP A 434 7.79 -17.91 -13.47
CA ASP A 434 8.85 -16.91 -13.47
C ASP A 434 8.38 -15.61 -12.84
N LYS A 435 9.04 -15.21 -11.74
CA LYS A 435 8.74 -13.99 -10.99
C LYS A 435 9.04 -12.71 -11.76
N LYS A 436 9.85 -12.75 -12.82
CA LYS A 436 10.16 -11.58 -13.66
C LYS A 436 9.06 -11.30 -14.67
N THR A 437 8.24 -12.29 -15.01
CA THR A 437 7.23 -12.20 -16.08
C THR A 437 5.81 -12.45 -15.58
N GLY A 438 5.64 -13.02 -14.38
CA GLY A 438 4.31 -13.30 -13.81
C GLY A 438 3.57 -14.44 -14.52
N VAL A 439 4.24 -15.19 -15.40
CA VAL A 439 3.65 -16.32 -16.13
C VAL A 439 3.19 -17.40 -15.16
N THR A 440 1.94 -17.85 -15.26
CA THR A 440 1.41 -18.90 -14.38
C THR A 440 1.56 -20.30 -15.00
N SER A 441 1.07 -21.32 -14.29
CA SER A 441 0.95 -22.67 -14.85
C SER A 441 -0.06 -22.76 -15.99
N ARG A 442 -1.06 -21.87 -16.03
CA ARG A 442 -2.14 -21.85 -17.01
C ARG A 442 -1.79 -20.95 -18.20
N GLU A 443 -1.93 -21.48 -19.41
CA GLU A 443 -1.66 -20.74 -20.64
C GLU A 443 -2.58 -19.52 -20.80
N GLY A 444 -2.03 -18.41 -21.29
CA GLY A 444 -2.76 -17.14 -21.45
C GLY A 444 -3.08 -16.42 -20.14
N VAL A 445 -2.67 -16.97 -18.98
CA VAL A 445 -2.94 -16.42 -17.66
C VAL A 445 -1.64 -16.01 -16.95
N PHE A 446 -1.64 -14.77 -16.47
CA PHE A 446 -0.52 -14.12 -15.79
C PHE A 446 -0.98 -13.63 -14.42
N SER A 447 -0.05 -13.42 -13.49
CA SER A 447 -0.37 -12.99 -12.13
C SER A 447 0.75 -12.16 -11.51
N GLY A 448 0.39 -11.23 -10.62
CA GLY A 448 1.35 -10.35 -9.95
C GLY A 448 0.75 -9.62 -8.75
N GLY A 449 1.62 -9.08 -7.90
CA GLY A 449 1.25 -8.45 -6.64
C GLY A 449 0.93 -9.45 -5.53
N ASP A 450 0.14 -9.01 -4.55
CA ASP A 450 0.01 -9.70 -3.26
C ASP A 450 -0.64 -11.09 -3.35
N CYS A 451 -1.37 -11.40 -4.43
CA CYS A 451 -1.88 -12.76 -4.67
C CYS A 451 -0.77 -13.75 -5.06
N VAL A 452 0.45 -13.28 -5.37
CA VAL A 452 1.64 -14.09 -5.66
C VAL A 452 2.66 -13.99 -4.53
N THR A 453 2.90 -12.78 -4.01
CA THR A 453 3.95 -12.53 -3.01
C THR A 453 3.49 -12.72 -1.56
N GLY A 454 2.18 -12.72 -1.33
CA GLY A 454 1.59 -12.36 -0.04
C GLY A 454 1.59 -10.83 0.16
N PRO A 455 0.97 -10.34 1.26
CA PRO A 455 0.88 -8.92 1.55
C PRO A 455 2.24 -8.23 1.52
N ASP A 456 2.38 -7.20 0.69
CA ASP A 456 3.61 -6.43 0.50
C ASP A 456 3.28 -4.94 0.24
N LEU A 457 4.13 -4.22 -0.50
CA LEU A 457 4.00 -2.79 -0.73
C LEU A 457 3.21 -2.48 -2.02
N VAL A 458 2.49 -1.35 -2.03
CA VAL A 458 1.82 -0.81 -3.22
C VAL A 458 2.76 -0.74 -4.43
N VAL A 459 4.00 -0.28 -4.22
CA VAL A 459 5.01 -0.15 -5.27
C VAL A 459 5.47 -1.50 -5.82
N THR A 460 5.60 -2.54 -4.99
CA THR A 460 6.03 -3.86 -5.45
C THR A 460 4.91 -4.57 -6.21
N ALA A 461 3.66 -4.40 -5.76
CA ALA A 461 2.48 -4.87 -6.48
C ALA A 461 2.37 -4.23 -7.86
N MET A 462 2.48 -2.90 -7.95
CA MET A 462 2.45 -2.16 -9.22
C MET A 462 3.58 -2.61 -10.17
N VAL A 463 4.81 -2.78 -9.66
CA VAL A 463 5.94 -3.30 -10.45
C VAL A 463 5.66 -4.73 -10.94
N GLY A 464 5.02 -5.57 -10.13
CA GLY A 464 4.59 -6.91 -10.53
C GLY A 464 3.61 -6.88 -11.72
N GLY A 465 2.65 -5.96 -11.68
CA GLY A 465 1.72 -5.70 -12.78
C GLY A 465 2.42 -5.28 -14.07
N ARG A 466 3.32 -4.28 -13.99
CA ARG A 466 4.08 -3.79 -15.16
C ARG A 466 4.90 -4.90 -15.82
N LYS A 467 5.54 -5.75 -15.01
CA LYS A 467 6.31 -6.90 -15.48
C LYS A 467 5.44 -7.93 -16.21
N ALA A 468 4.25 -8.22 -15.66
CA ALA A 468 3.31 -9.12 -16.29
C ALA A 468 2.77 -8.59 -17.62
N ALA A 469 2.51 -7.28 -17.72
CA ALA A 469 2.11 -6.66 -18.97
C ALA A 469 3.12 -6.85 -20.11
N TRP A 470 4.42 -6.76 -19.83
CA TRP A 470 5.46 -7.04 -20.84
C TRP A 470 5.41 -8.50 -21.32
N ALA A 471 5.15 -9.44 -20.42
CA ALA A 471 5.00 -10.84 -20.77
C ALA A 471 3.72 -11.11 -21.57
N ILE A 472 2.63 -10.41 -21.25
CA ILE A 472 1.37 -10.45 -22.01
C ILE A 472 1.57 -9.91 -23.43
N ASP A 473 2.20 -8.74 -23.59
CA ASP A 473 2.51 -8.17 -24.91
C ASP A 473 3.36 -9.14 -25.74
N ALA A 474 4.42 -9.69 -25.15
CA ALA A 474 5.26 -10.68 -25.82
C ALA A 474 4.49 -11.95 -26.20
N TYR A 475 3.61 -12.46 -25.33
CA TYR A 475 2.75 -13.61 -25.61
C TYR A 475 1.80 -13.33 -26.78
N LEU A 476 1.12 -12.19 -26.75
CA LEU A 476 0.12 -11.83 -27.76
C LEU A 476 0.74 -11.45 -29.10
N ARG A 477 1.97 -10.94 -29.17
CA ARG A 477 2.64 -10.69 -30.46
C ARG A 477 3.07 -11.97 -31.18
N ASN A 478 3.31 -13.05 -30.43
CA ASN A 478 3.74 -14.34 -30.96
C ASN A 478 2.58 -15.31 -31.25
N LYS A 479 1.34 -14.85 -31.05
CA LYS A 479 0.10 -15.57 -31.33
C LYS A 479 -0.59 -14.95 -32.53
#